data_AF-A0A2S9FKB1-F1
#
_entry.id   AF-A0A2S9FKB1-F1
#
_cell.length_a   1.000
_cell.length_b   1.000
_cell.length_c   1.000
_cell.angle_alpha   90.00
_cell.angle_beta   90.00
_cell.angle_gamma   90.00
#
_symmetry.space_group_name_H-M   'P 1'
#
loop_
_entity.id
_entity.type
_entity.pdbx_description
1 polymer ?
#
loop_
_entity_poly.entity_id
_entity_poly.type
_entity_poly.pdbx_seq_one_letter_code
_entity_poly.pdbx_strand_id
1 'polypeptide(L)'
;IPDVKWQRPEGEPTWYDIHIDPLVAPDSGLLGVSVVFFDVSSTRVLLDKVVDSNRQLETAYEELQSTNEELETTNEELQSTVEELETTNEELQSTNEELETMNEELQSTNDELHTINDALGERTTELDGARSFSDSLINSIKLGVVVVDLEMRVAAWNRGCEDMWGLRSGEAVG
;
A
#
# COMPACT_ATOMS: atom_id res chain seq x y z
N ILE A 1 63.01 42.02 -0.25
CA ILE A 1 61.70 42.65 -0.49
C ILE A 1 60.97 41.76 -1.48
N PRO A 2 60.03 40.93 -1.02
CA PRO A 2 59.27 40.05 -1.89
C PRO A 2 58.20 40.84 -2.66
N ASP A 3 57.73 40.27 -3.77
CA ASP A 3 56.53 40.67 -4.50
C ASP A 3 56.51 42.14 -5.00
N VAL A 4 57.62 42.62 -5.54
CA VAL A 4 57.66 43.95 -6.15
C VAL A 4 57.11 43.88 -7.58
N LYS A 5 55.89 44.37 -7.77
CA LYS A 5 55.29 44.55 -9.09
C LYS A 5 56.00 45.69 -9.82
N TRP A 6 56.51 45.40 -11.01
CA TRP A 6 57.07 46.40 -11.90
C TRP A 6 56.40 46.34 -13.27
N GLN A 7 56.00 47.52 -13.77
CA GLN A 7 55.27 47.64 -15.03
C GLN A 7 56.07 48.48 -16.01
N ARG A 8 56.42 47.89 -17.17
CA ARG A 8 57.01 48.64 -18.29
C ARG A 8 55.91 49.42 -19.03
N PRO A 9 56.22 50.60 -19.62
CA PRO A 9 55.23 51.44 -20.32
C PRO A 9 54.45 50.75 -21.44
N GLU A 10 55.01 49.71 -22.07
CA GLU A 10 54.39 48.94 -23.17
C GLU A 10 54.44 47.42 -22.93
N GLY A 11 54.65 46.97 -21.69
CA GLY A 11 54.86 45.54 -21.38
C GLY A 11 53.92 44.99 -20.30
N GLU A 12 53.79 43.67 -20.28
CA GLU A 12 53.09 42.96 -19.21
C GLU A 12 53.77 43.21 -17.85
N PRO A 13 53.00 43.29 -16.75
CA PRO A 13 53.55 43.48 -15.42
C PRO A 13 54.43 42.29 -15.02
N THR A 14 55.67 42.57 -14.62
CA THR A 14 56.63 41.57 -14.12
C THR A 14 56.73 41.68 -12.61
N TRP A 15 56.83 40.55 -11.92
CA TRP A 15 57.02 40.47 -10.48
C TRP A 15 58.46 40.13 -10.16
N TYR A 16 59.07 40.88 -9.25
CA TYR A 16 60.43 40.65 -8.80
C TYR A 16 60.51 40.44 -7.29
N ASP A 17 61.32 39.47 -6.91
CA ASP A 17 61.85 39.37 -5.55
C ASP A 17 63.23 40.05 -5.50
N ILE A 18 63.34 41.07 -4.66
CA ILE A 18 64.55 41.88 -4.53
C ILE A 18 65.31 41.44 -3.28
N HIS A 19 66.49 40.87 -3.47
CA HIS A 19 67.41 40.52 -2.39
C HIS A 19 68.42 41.65 -2.21
N ILE A 20 68.54 42.16 -0.99
CA ILE A 20 69.44 43.26 -0.65
C ILE A 20 70.36 42.76 0.45
N ASP A 21 71.61 42.50 0.10
CA ASP A 21 72.62 41.95 0.99
C ASP A 21 73.78 42.95 1.18
N PRO A 22 74.09 43.37 2.41
CA PRO A 22 75.21 44.27 2.65
C PRO A 22 76.54 43.54 2.45
N LEU A 23 77.46 44.17 1.73
CA LEU A 23 78.83 43.69 1.58
C LEU A 23 79.68 44.36 2.66
N VAL A 24 80.12 43.58 3.63
CA VAL A 24 80.87 44.07 4.80
C VAL A 24 82.32 43.60 4.72
N ALA A 25 83.26 44.51 4.95
CA ALA A 25 84.68 44.18 5.08
C ALA A 25 84.96 43.46 6.41
N PRO A 26 86.06 42.69 6.50
CA PRO A 26 86.45 42.01 7.74
C PRO A 26 86.68 42.95 8.94
N ASP A 27 86.89 44.25 8.70
CA ASP A 27 87.10 45.31 9.71
C ASP A 27 85.80 46.04 10.11
N SER A 28 84.63 45.51 9.73
CA SER A 28 83.29 46.09 9.97
C SER A 28 82.97 47.35 9.16
N GLY A 29 83.78 47.70 8.14
CA GLY A 29 83.43 48.74 7.17
C GLY A 29 82.39 48.26 6.15
N LEU A 30 81.34 49.06 5.89
CA LEU A 30 80.41 48.80 4.80
C LEU A 30 81.11 49.05 3.45
N LEU A 31 81.40 47.99 2.70
CA LEU A 31 82.01 48.08 1.37
C LEU A 31 81.00 48.45 0.29
N GLY A 32 79.75 48.04 0.48
CA GLY A 32 78.66 48.32 -0.44
C GLY A 32 77.41 47.51 -0.14
N VAL A 33 76.47 47.52 -1.08
CA VAL A 33 75.23 46.75 -1.01
C VAL A 33 75.07 45.99 -2.33
N SER A 34 74.88 44.68 -2.24
CA SER A 34 74.48 43.85 -3.37
C SER A 34 72.96 43.88 -3.48
N VAL A 35 72.44 44.20 -4.66
CA VAL A 35 71.00 44.15 -4.96
C VAL A 35 70.78 43.20 -6.12
N VAL A 36 70.05 42.11 -5.88
CA VAL A 36 69.72 41.10 -6.89
C VAL A 36 68.21 41.07 -7.10
N PHE A 37 67.79 41.03 -8.36
CA PHE A 37 66.38 40.96 -8.76
C PHE A 37 66.12 39.59 -9.37
N PHE A 38 65.19 38.83 -8.80
CA PHE A 38 64.72 37.55 -9.36
C PHE A 38 63.35 37.74 -9.98
N ASP A 39 63.19 37.46 -11.27
CA ASP A 39 61.86 37.43 -11.91
C ASP A 39 61.09 36.21 -11.42
N VAL A 40 59.99 36.46 -10.71
CA VAL A 40 59.12 35.44 -10.12
C VAL A 40 57.75 35.36 -10.82
N SER A 41 57.59 36.05 -11.96
CA SER A 41 56.31 36.14 -12.68
C SER A 41 55.76 34.78 -13.08
N SER A 42 56.60 33.92 -13.69
CA SER A 42 56.19 32.57 -14.10
C SER A 42 55.82 31.69 -12.92
N THR A 43 56.60 31.74 -11.84
CA THR A 43 56.34 30.98 -10.61
C THR A 43 55.02 31.40 -9.98
N ARG A 44 54.72 32.71 -9.97
CA ARG A 44 53.47 33.24 -9.45
C ARG A 44 52.26 32.79 -10.26
N VAL A 45 52.33 32.87 -11.59
CA VAL A 45 51.26 32.36 -12.48
C VAL A 45 51.02 30.87 -12.26
N LEU A 46 52.08 30.08 -12.04
CA LEU A 46 51.94 28.66 -11.72
C LEU A 46 51.30 28.43 -10.35
N LEU A 47 51.69 29.19 -9.32
CA LEU A 47 51.07 29.12 -7.99
C LEU A 47 49.59 29.49 -8.04
N ASP A 48 49.24 30.58 -8.73
CA ASP A 48 47.84 31.00 -8.91
C ASP A 48 47.03 29.89 -9.62
N LYS A 49 47.57 29.28 -10.68
CA LYS A 49 46.93 28.14 -11.36
C LYS A 49 46.74 26.92 -10.46
N VAL A 50 47.72 26.63 -9.60
CA VAL A 50 47.61 25.52 -8.63
C VAL A 50 46.52 25.81 -7.60
N VAL A 51 46.44 27.04 -7.09
CA VAL A 51 45.38 27.46 -6.16
C VAL A 51 44.01 27.37 -6.83
N ASP A 52 43.87 27.89 -8.05
CA ASP A 52 42.62 27.84 -8.80
C ASP A 52 42.20 26.39 -9.10
N SER A 53 43.15 25.54 -9.48
CA SER A 53 42.88 24.12 -9.76
C SER A 53 42.48 23.35 -8.50
N ASN A 54 43.15 23.61 -7.37
CA ASN A 54 42.75 23.02 -6.09
C ASN A 54 41.34 23.46 -5.68
N ARG A 55 41.00 24.74 -5.88
CA ARG A 55 39.64 25.24 -5.59
C ARG A 55 38.59 24.57 -6.48
N GLN A 56 38.88 24.39 -7.77
CA GLN A 56 37.99 23.68 -8.69
C GLN A 56 37.82 22.21 -8.30
N LEU A 57 38.90 21.55 -7.86
CA LEU A 57 38.82 20.18 -7.35
C LEU A 57 37.95 20.10 -6.09
N GLU A 58 38.14 21.01 -5.15
CA GLU A 58 37.33 21.07 -3.92
C GLU A 58 35.85 21.24 -4.23
N THR A 59 35.48 22.18 -5.10
CA THR A 59 34.09 22.34 -5.55
C THR A 59 33.54 21.09 -6.24
N ALA A 60 34.33 20.46 -7.12
CA ALA A 60 33.90 19.23 -7.79
C ALA A 60 33.71 18.06 -6.81
N TYR A 61 34.54 17.98 -5.75
CA TYR A 61 34.36 16.99 -4.69
C TYR A 61 33.10 17.25 -3.87
N GLU A 62 32.81 18.51 -3.53
CA GLU A 62 31.57 18.88 -2.83
C GLU A 62 30.33 18.56 -3.65
N GLU A 63 30.32 18.88 -4.96
CA GLU A 63 29.23 18.53 -5.86
C GLU A 63 29.07 17.00 -6.00
N LEU A 64 30.17 16.27 -6.12
CA LEU A 64 30.13 14.80 -6.17
C LEU A 64 29.59 14.21 -4.87
N GLN A 65 29.97 14.76 -3.73
CA GLN A 65 29.45 14.32 -2.44
C GLN A 65 27.95 14.59 -2.33
N SER A 66 27.51 15.81 -2.65
CA SER A 66 26.09 16.19 -2.63
C SER A 66 25.25 15.29 -3.54
N THR A 67 25.72 15.03 -4.75
CA THR A 67 25.01 14.14 -5.70
C THR A 67 24.97 12.69 -5.23
N ASN A 68 25.99 12.23 -4.49
CA ASN A 68 25.99 10.90 -3.90
C ASN A 68 24.99 10.79 -2.74
N GLU A 69 24.92 11.81 -1.88
CA GLU A 69 23.93 11.90 -0.80
C GLU A 69 22.49 11.95 -1.34
N GLU A 70 22.25 12.69 -2.42
CA GLU A 70 20.96 12.71 -3.13
C GLU A 70 20.61 11.35 -3.73
N LEU A 71 21.60 10.64 -4.31
CA LEU A 71 21.41 9.31 -4.86
C LEU A 71 21.09 8.29 -3.76
N GLU A 72 21.78 8.36 -2.63
CA GLU A 72 21.52 7.50 -1.46
C GLU A 72 20.10 7.73 -0.93
N THR A 73 19.71 8.99 -0.75
CA THR A 73 18.35 9.38 -0.34
C THR A 73 17.30 8.84 -1.32
N THR A 74 17.51 9.01 -2.63
CA THR A 74 16.58 8.52 -3.66
C THR A 74 16.47 6.99 -3.64
N ASN A 75 17.58 6.30 -3.35
CA ASN A 75 17.60 4.86 -3.26
C ASN A 75 16.84 4.36 -2.02
N GLU A 76 16.99 5.04 -0.88
CA GLU A 76 16.20 4.76 0.33
C GLU A 76 14.70 5.01 0.10
N GLU A 77 14.32 6.11 -0.56
CA GLU A 77 12.93 6.39 -0.92
C GLU A 77 12.35 5.32 -1.87
N LEU A 78 13.15 4.88 -2.86
CA LEU A 78 12.75 3.80 -3.77
C LEU A 78 12.56 2.49 -3.01
N GLN A 79 13.47 2.15 -2.10
CA GLN A 79 13.34 0.95 -1.27
C GLN A 79 12.09 1.02 -0.39
N SER A 80 11.83 2.16 0.26
CA SER A 80 10.61 2.37 1.05
C SER A 80 9.35 2.20 0.19
N THR A 81 9.36 2.70 -1.04
CA THR A 81 8.24 2.54 -1.97
C THR A 81 8.02 1.08 -2.36
N VAL A 82 9.10 0.31 -2.53
CA VAL A 82 9.02 -1.14 -2.79
C VAL A 82 8.40 -1.86 -1.60
N GLU A 83 8.85 -1.57 -0.38
CA GLU A 83 8.31 -2.18 0.85
C GLU A 83 6.82 -1.84 1.06
N GLU A 84 6.41 -0.61 0.77
CA GLU A 84 4.99 -0.20 0.81
C GLU A 84 4.14 -0.94 -0.24
N LEU A 85 4.68 -1.14 -1.45
CA LEU A 85 3.99 -1.90 -2.50
C LEU A 85 3.87 -3.39 -2.14
N GLU A 86 4.90 -3.99 -1.56
CA GLU A 86 4.85 -5.36 -1.06
C GLU A 86 3.80 -5.51 0.04
N THR A 87 3.78 -4.59 1.01
CA THR A 87 2.76 -4.56 2.08
C THR A 87 1.35 -4.45 1.50
N THR A 88 1.14 -3.52 0.55
CA THR A 88 -0.18 -3.35 -0.10
C THR A 88 -0.60 -4.60 -0.86
N ASN A 89 0.35 -5.30 -1.48
CA ASN A 89 0.08 -6.54 -2.18
C ASN A 89 -0.31 -7.68 -1.22
N GLU A 90 0.34 -7.78 -0.06
CA GLU A 90 -0.04 -8.72 1.00
C GLU A 90 -1.44 -8.42 1.57
N GLU A 91 -1.76 -7.15 1.81
CA GLU A 91 -3.10 -6.74 2.26
C GLU A 91 -4.19 -7.09 1.24
N LEU A 92 -3.92 -6.87 -0.06
CA LEU A 92 -4.83 -7.26 -1.13
C LEU A 92 -5.02 -8.78 -1.21
N GLN A 93 -3.94 -9.54 -1.04
CA GLN A 93 -4.03 -11.00 -1.00
C GLN A 93 -4.87 -11.47 0.19
N SER A 94 -4.63 -10.92 1.39
CA SER A 94 -5.42 -11.22 2.59
C SER A 94 -6.89 -10.90 2.39
N THR A 95 -7.20 -9.75 1.79
CA THR A 95 -8.58 -9.36 1.47
C THR A 95 -9.23 -10.35 0.49
N ASN A 96 -8.47 -10.85 -0.49
CA ASN A 96 -8.98 -11.83 -1.43
C ASN A 96 -9.25 -13.19 -0.76
N GLU A 97 -8.37 -13.65 0.12
CA GLU A 97 -8.57 -14.87 0.91
C GLU A 97 -9.80 -14.76 1.84
N GLU A 98 -10.01 -13.60 2.47
CA GLU A 98 -11.20 -13.31 3.27
C GLU A 98 -12.50 -13.34 2.43
N LEU A 99 -12.46 -12.78 1.21
CA LEU A 99 -13.60 -12.81 0.29
C LEU A 99 -13.91 -14.22 -0.20
N GLU A 100 -12.88 -15.03 -0.50
CA GLU A 100 -13.06 -16.44 -0.84
C GLU A 100 -13.71 -17.21 0.31
N THR A 101 -13.21 -17.03 1.54
CA THR A 101 -13.79 -17.64 2.75
C THR A 101 -15.26 -17.24 2.93
N MET A 102 -15.57 -15.96 2.79
CA MET A 102 -16.95 -15.47 2.91
C MET A 102 -17.87 -16.04 1.83
N ASN A 103 -17.35 -16.23 0.61
CA ASN A 103 -18.11 -16.84 -0.47
C ASN A 103 -18.38 -18.33 -0.20
N GLU A 104 -17.41 -19.07 0.33
CA GLU A 104 -17.59 -20.46 0.76
C GLU A 104 -18.64 -20.57 1.90
N GLU A 105 -18.59 -19.68 2.88
CA GLU A 105 -19.59 -19.63 3.96
C GLU A 105 -21.00 -19.33 3.45
N LEU A 106 -21.14 -18.38 2.51
CA LEU A 106 -22.40 -18.06 1.85
C LEU A 106 -22.93 -19.26 1.04
N GLN A 107 -22.06 -19.95 0.32
CA GLN A 107 -22.44 -21.14 -0.43
C GLN A 107 -22.90 -22.26 0.53
N SER A 108 -22.16 -22.51 1.61
CA SER A 108 -22.57 -23.49 2.63
C SER A 108 -23.92 -23.15 3.25
N THR A 109 -24.17 -21.87 3.53
CA THR A 109 -25.46 -21.40 4.07
C THR A 109 -26.59 -21.64 3.07
N ASN A 110 -26.33 -21.41 1.78
CA ASN A 110 -27.30 -21.65 0.72
C ASN A 110 -27.63 -23.14 0.59
N ASP A 111 -26.61 -24.01 0.63
CA ASP A 111 -26.79 -25.46 0.58
C ASP A 111 -27.59 -25.98 1.79
N GLU A 112 -27.36 -25.41 2.99
CA GLU A 112 -28.15 -25.73 4.19
C GLU A 112 -29.61 -25.26 4.05
N LEU A 113 -29.84 -24.07 3.53
CA LEU A 113 -31.21 -23.57 3.26
C LEU A 113 -31.94 -24.44 2.24
N HIS A 114 -31.27 -24.88 1.18
CA HIS A 114 -31.84 -25.82 0.21
C HIS A 114 -32.22 -27.14 0.89
N THR A 115 -31.34 -27.70 1.72
CA THR A 115 -31.61 -28.93 2.47
C THR A 115 -32.83 -28.78 3.39
N ILE A 116 -32.95 -27.65 4.09
CA ILE A 116 -34.11 -27.36 4.95
C ILE A 116 -35.39 -27.23 4.12
N ASN A 117 -35.32 -26.57 2.96
CA ASN A 117 -36.47 -26.41 2.08
C ASN A 117 -36.97 -27.77 1.56
N ASP A 118 -36.06 -28.64 1.12
CA ASP A 118 -36.40 -30.00 0.68
C ASP A 118 -37.05 -30.80 1.81
N ALA A 119 -36.51 -30.73 3.03
CA ALA A 119 -37.09 -31.39 4.20
C ALA A 119 -38.48 -30.84 4.56
N LEU A 120 -38.71 -29.54 4.41
CA LEU A 120 -40.03 -28.93 4.58
C LEU A 120 -41.00 -29.41 3.50
N GLY A 121 -40.57 -29.51 2.25
CA GLY A 121 -41.37 -30.05 1.15
C GLY A 121 -41.79 -31.51 1.37
N GLU A 122 -40.87 -32.34 1.87
CA GLU A 122 -41.16 -33.72 2.24
C GLU A 122 -42.18 -33.80 3.38
N ARG A 123 -41.98 -33.00 4.45
CA ARG A 123 -42.94 -32.87 5.57
C ARG A 123 -44.32 -32.45 5.10
N THR A 124 -44.42 -31.48 4.19
CA THR A 124 -45.70 -31.05 3.62
C THR A 124 -46.36 -32.20 2.86
N THR A 125 -45.60 -32.95 2.06
CA THR A 125 -46.12 -34.10 1.32
C THR A 125 -46.61 -35.21 2.25
N GLU A 126 -45.88 -35.49 3.33
CA GLU A 126 -46.29 -36.46 4.36
C GLU A 126 -47.60 -36.04 5.05
N LEU A 127 -47.71 -34.76 5.43
CA LEU A 127 -48.92 -34.20 6.04
C LEU A 127 -50.13 -34.28 5.10
N ASP A 128 -49.96 -33.95 3.82
CA ASP A 128 -51.02 -34.04 2.81
C ASP A 128 -51.48 -35.49 2.59
N GLY A 129 -50.53 -36.44 2.61
CA GLY A 129 -50.81 -37.86 2.56
C GLY A 129 -51.60 -38.36 3.79
N ALA A 130 -51.16 -37.99 4.99
CA ALA A 130 -51.84 -38.34 6.24
C ALA A 130 -53.25 -37.74 6.32
N ARG A 131 -53.42 -36.50 5.86
CA ARG A 131 -54.72 -35.83 5.74
C ARG A 131 -55.63 -36.57 4.77
N SER A 132 -55.17 -36.85 3.55
CA SER A 132 -55.96 -37.57 2.54
C SER A 132 -56.38 -38.97 3.00
N PHE A 133 -55.49 -39.66 3.72
CA PHE A 133 -55.78 -40.96 4.32
C PHE A 133 -56.89 -40.85 5.38
N SER A 134 -56.80 -39.86 6.26
CA SER A 134 -57.81 -39.60 7.30
C SER A 134 -59.18 -39.28 6.68
N ASP A 135 -59.20 -38.41 5.67
CA ASP A 135 -60.43 -38.07 4.93
C ASP A 135 -61.04 -39.30 4.24
N SER A 136 -60.20 -40.17 3.67
CA SER A 136 -60.66 -41.41 3.03
C SER A 136 -61.26 -42.39 4.05
N LEU A 137 -60.63 -42.54 5.22
CA LEU A 137 -61.17 -43.39 6.29
C LEU A 137 -62.52 -42.88 6.81
N ILE A 138 -62.61 -41.58 7.12
CA ILE A 138 -63.84 -40.94 7.61
C ILE A 138 -64.98 -41.11 6.61
N ASN A 139 -64.70 -40.96 5.32
CA ASN A 139 -65.70 -41.11 4.25
C ASN A 139 -66.04 -42.57 3.90
N SER A 140 -65.19 -43.53 4.26
CA SER A 140 -65.49 -44.96 4.07
C SER A 140 -66.51 -45.50 5.08
N ILE A 141 -66.67 -44.83 6.22
CA ILE A 141 -67.62 -45.20 7.27
C ILE A 141 -69.04 -44.85 6.82
N LYS A 142 -69.94 -45.85 6.79
CA LYS A 142 -71.34 -45.68 6.39
C LYS A 142 -72.23 -45.00 7.44
N LEU A 143 -71.76 -44.87 8.67
CA LEU A 143 -72.43 -44.10 9.72
C LEU A 143 -72.08 -42.62 9.58
N GLY A 144 -73.01 -41.75 9.98
CA GLY A 144 -72.72 -40.32 10.12
C GLY A 144 -71.68 -40.08 11.22
N VAL A 145 -70.52 -39.55 10.82
CA VAL A 145 -69.43 -39.12 11.70
C VAL A 145 -69.26 -37.61 11.54
N VAL A 146 -69.38 -36.90 12.65
CA VAL A 146 -69.07 -35.49 12.78
C VAL A 146 -67.93 -35.32 13.79
N VAL A 147 -66.92 -34.53 13.44
CA VAL A 147 -65.86 -34.12 14.36
C VAL A 147 -66.03 -32.63 14.61
N VAL A 148 -65.94 -32.21 15.87
CA VAL A 148 -66.03 -30.80 16.26
C VAL A 148 -64.76 -30.36 17.00
N ASP A 149 -64.39 -29.09 16.85
CA ASP A 149 -63.29 -28.48 17.60
C ASP A 149 -63.69 -28.09 19.04
N LEU A 150 -62.75 -27.49 19.79
CA LEU A 150 -62.99 -27.03 21.16
C LEU A 150 -64.00 -25.88 21.23
N GLU A 151 -64.22 -25.17 20.13
CA GLU A 151 -65.21 -24.10 20.00
C GLU A 151 -66.55 -24.59 19.44
N MET A 152 -66.75 -25.92 19.36
CA MET A 152 -67.97 -26.57 18.85
C MET A 152 -68.24 -26.31 17.36
N ARG A 153 -67.25 -25.88 16.58
CA ARG A 153 -67.37 -25.79 15.12
C ARG A 153 -67.12 -27.15 14.49
N VAL A 154 -67.79 -27.41 13.37
CA VAL A 154 -67.67 -28.69 12.67
C VAL A 154 -66.35 -28.71 11.92
N ALA A 155 -65.45 -29.57 12.37
CA ALA A 155 -64.12 -29.77 11.79
C ALA A 155 -64.12 -30.86 10.70
N ALA A 156 -65.00 -31.85 10.78
CA ALA A 156 -65.17 -32.86 9.74
C ALA A 156 -66.63 -33.32 9.65
N TRP A 157 -67.10 -33.53 8.42
CA TRP A 157 -68.46 -33.96 8.11
C TRP A 157 -68.40 -35.02 6.99
N ASN A 158 -68.73 -36.27 7.31
CA ASN A 158 -68.59 -37.37 6.36
C ASN A 158 -69.86 -37.61 5.54
N ARG A 159 -69.74 -38.44 4.48
CA ARG A 159 -70.86 -38.79 3.60
C ARG A 159 -72.07 -39.39 4.34
N GLY A 160 -71.84 -40.18 5.39
CA GLY A 160 -72.93 -40.71 6.22
C GLY A 160 -73.77 -39.61 6.90
N CYS A 161 -73.16 -38.49 7.26
CA CYS A 161 -73.87 -37.32 7.77
C CYS A 161 -74.64 -36.60 6.66
N GLU A 162 -74.08 -36.47 5.46
CA GLU A 162 -74.79 -35.91 4.30
C GLU A 162 -76.05 -36.71 3.96
N ASP A 163 -75.93 -38.03 3.93
CA ASP A 163 -77.06 -38.92 3.62
C ASP A 163 -78.16 -38.86 4.70
N MET A 164 -77.78 -38.63 5.96
CA MET A 164 -78.70 -38.61 7.10
C MET A 164 -79.36 -37.25 7.34
N TRP A 165 -78.64 -36.14 7.12
CA TRP A 165 -79.10 -34.77 7.41
C TRP A 165 -79.43 -33.96 6.15
N GLY A 166 -78.98 -34.39 4.96
CA GLY A 166 -79.21 -33.71 3.69
C GLY A 166 -78.36 -32.46 3.44
N LEU A 167 -77.42 -32.15 4.33
CA LEU A 167 -76.47 -31.03 4.21
C LEU A 167 -75.13 -31.51 3.66
N ARG A 168 -74.56 -30.78 2.69
CA ARG A 168 -73.23 -31.09 2.17
C ARG A 168 -72.14 -30.65 3.13
N SER A 169 -70.99 -31.30 3.08
CA SER A 169 -69.83 -30.98 3.91
C SER A 169 -69.45 -29.49 3.85
N GLY A 170 -69.44 -28.86 2.67
CA GLY A 170 -69.13 -27.43 2.53
C GLY A 170 -70.17 -26.47 3.13
N GLU A 171 -71.35 -26.96 3.51
CA GLU A 171 -72.40 -26.19 4.18
C GLU A 171 -72.41 -26.41 5.70
N ALA A 172 -71.83 -27.52 6.15
CA ALA A 172 -71.79 -27.93 7.55
C ALA A 172 -70.43 -27.64 8.22
N VAL A 173 -69.32 -27.72 7.48
CA VAL A 173 -67.96 -27.47 7.98
C VAL A 173 -67.71 -25.96 8.06
N GLY A 174 -67.31 -25.50 9.25
CA GLY A 174 -67.12 -24.07 9.56
C GLY A 174 -67.41 -23.72 11.01
#